data_AF-A0A0L7QT54-F1
#
_entry.id   AF-A0A0L7QT54-F1
#
_cell.length_a   1.000
_cell.length_b   1.000
_cell.length_c   1.000
_cell.angle_alpha   90.00
_cell.angle_beta   90.00
_cell.angle_gamma   90.00
#
_symmetry.space_group_name_H-M   'P 1'
#
loop_
_entity.id
_entity.type
_entity.pdbx_description
1 polymer ?
#
loop_
_entity_poly.entity_id
_entity_poly.type
_entity_poly.pdbx_seq_one_letter_code
_entity_poly.pdbx_strand_id
1 'polypeptide(L)' 'KNLLESEPKLTEYQITERLNSSHGTVFRYLNEIGKVSKLGKWVPHEVSKSNYQQHKHS' A
#
# COMPACT_ATOMS: atom_id res chain seq x y z
N LYS A 1 -11.87 -11.02 -1.30
CA LYS A 1 -11.62 -10.24 -2.54
C LYS A 1 -10.92 -8.94 -2.16
N ASN A 2 -9.68 -8.72 -2.59
CA ASN A 2 -8.99 -7.45 -2.29
C ASN A 2 -9.54 -6.33 -3.17
N LEU A 3 -9.93 -5.21 -2.55
CA LEU A 3 -10.39 -3.99 -3.22
C LEU A 3 -9.42 -3.55 -4.34
N LEU A 4 -8.13 -3.68 -4.07
CA LEU A 4 -7.02 -3.29 -4.92
C LEU A 4 -6.84 -4.19 -6.15
N GLU A 5 -7.29 -5.44 -6.10
CA GLU A 5 -7.27 -6.34 -7.26
C GLU A 5 -8.48 -6.10 -8.18
N SER A 6 -9.60 -5.69 -7.59
CA SER A 6 -10.80 -5.37 -8.36
C SER A 6 -10.70 -4.03 -9.07
N GLU A 7 -10.02 -3.06 -8.48
CA GLU A 7 -9.90 -1.70 -9.03
C GLU A 7 -8.45 -1.17 -8.90
N PRO A 8 -7.54 -1.58 -9.81
CA PRO A 8 -6.12 -1.19 -9.75
C PRO A 8 -5.88 0.30 -9.99
N LYS A 9 -6.90 1.05 -10.42
CA LYS A 9 -6.86 2.50 -10.67
C LYS A 9 -7.35 3.34 -9.48
N LEU A 10 -7.68 2.71 -8.35
CA LEU A 10 -8.07 3.46 -7.16
C LEU A 10 -6.90 4.31 -6.67
N THR A 11 -7.16 5.59 -6.48
CA THR A 11 -6.23 6.51 -5.83
C THR A 11 -6.19 6.24 -4.33
N GLU A 12 -5.08 6.59 -3.69
CA GLU A 12 -4.90 6.45 -2.25
C GLU A 12 -6.03 7.15 -1.47
N TYR A 13 -6.47 8.31 -1.95
CA TYR A 13 -7.61 9.07 -1.41
C TYR A 13 -8.94 8.29 -1.44
N GLN A 14 -9.26 7.64 -2.56
CA GLN A 14 -10.48 6.83 -2.65
C GLN A 14 -10.42 5.60 -1.72
N ILE A 15 -9.22 5.05 -1.50
CA ILE A 15 -9.03 3.95 -0.56
C ILE A 15 -9.20 4.44 0.87
N THR A 16 -8.67 5.61 1.22
CA THR A 16 -8.88 6.22 2.54
C THR A 16 -10.34 6.54 2.81
N GLU A 17 -11.08 7.05 1.82
CA GLU A 17 -12.52 7.29 1.95
C GLU A 17 -13.29 5.98 2.14
N ARG A 18 -13.02 4.95 1.33
CA ARG A 18 -13.70 3.65 1.45
C ARG A 18 -13.38 2.90 2.75
N LEU A 19 -12.14 3.00 3.21
CA LEU A 19 -11.71 2.39 4.48
C LEU A 19 -11.96 3.30 5.69
N ASN A 20 -12.51 4.50 5.46
CA ASN A 20 -12.72 5.55 6.45
C ASN A 20 -11.52 5.70 7.40
N SER A 21 -10.31 5.62 6.83
CA SER A 21 -9.04 5.49 7.53
C SER A 21 -8.06 6.53 7.03
N SER A 22 -7.14 6.93 7.89
CA SER A 22 -6.11 7.91 7.55
C SER A 22 -5.13 7.36 6.51
N HIS A 23 -4.57 8.25 5.68
CA HIS A 23 -3.55 7.91 4.66
C HIS A 23 -2.41 7.05 5.23
N GLY A 24 -1.90 7.37 6.42
CA GLY A 24 -0.84 6.60 7.06
C GLY A 24 -1.24 5.16 7.40
N THR A 25 -2.47 4.95 7.88
CA THR A 25 -2.99 3.62 8.21
C THR A 25 -3.15 2.77 6.95
N VAL A 26 -3.71 3.36 5.90
CA VAL A 26 -3.87 2.71 4.60
C VAL A 26 -2.52 2.37 3.99
N PHE A 27 -1.58 3.31 3.96
CA PHE A 27 -0.23 3.09 3.44
C PHE A 27 0.51 1.98 4.19
N ARG A 28 0.43 1.95 5.53
CA ARG A 28 1.05 0.90 6.33
C ARG A 28 0.46 -0.47 6.04
N TYR A 29 -0.87 -0.57 6.00
CA TYR A 29 -1.56 -1.81 5.63
C TYR A 29 -1.16 -2.30 4.23
N LEU A 30 -1.09 -1.39 3.26
CA LEU A 30 -0.62 -1.69 1.90
C LEU A 30 0.81 -2.21 1.88
N ASN A 31 1.70 -1.60 2.67
CA ASN A 31 3.07 -2.06 2.83
C ASN A 31 3.12 -3.47 3.44
N GLU A 32 2.28 -3.75 4.44
CA GLU A 32 2.20 -5.08 5.08
C GLU A 32 1.73 -6.18 4.11
N ILE A 33 0.80 -5.87 3.21
CA ILE A 33 0.36 -6.80 2.16
C ILE A 33 1.26 -6.78 0.92
N GLY A 34 2.35 -6.02 0.93
CA GLY A 34 3.29 -5.90 -0.18
C GLY A 34 2.68 -5.24 -1.42
N LYS A 35 1.89 -4.18 -1.26
CA LYS A 35 1.35 -3.37 -2.36
C LYS A 35 1.87 -1.95 -2.26
N VAL A 36 2.30 -1.40 -3.39
CA VAL A 36 2.77 -0.02 -3.51
C VAL A 36 2.07 0.68 -4.66
N SER A 37 1.83 1.99 -4.51
CA SER A 37 1.31 2.82 -5.59
C SER A 37 2.47 3.24 -6.49
N LYS A 38 2.46 2.79 -7.75
CA LYS A 38 3.37 3.26 -8.80
C LYS A 38 2.54 3.84 -9.94
N LEU A 39 2.81 5.11 -10.29
CA LEU A 39 2.14 5.82 -11.38
C LEU A 39 0.60 5.79 -11.28
N GLY A 40 0.06 5.89 -10.05
CA GLY A 40 -1.38 5.84 -9.81
C GLY A 40 -2.01 4.45 -9.96
N LYS A 41 -1.20 3.38 -9.90
CA LYS A 41 -1.67 1.99 -9.88
C LYS A 41 -1.08 1.23 -8.71
N TRP A 42 -1.88 0.36 -8.10
CA TRP A 42 -1.41 -0.54 -7.06
C TRP A 42 -0.76 -1.77 -7.67
N VAL A 43 0.54 -1.87 -7.50
CA VAL A 43 1.32 -3.02 -7.95
C VAL A 43 1.83 -3.81 -6.75
N PRO A 44 1.86 -5.16 -6.83
CA PRO A 44 2.54 -5.95 -5.82
C PRO A 44 4.03 -5.56 -5.83
N HIS A 45 4.51 -5.08 -4.70
CA HIS A 45 5.93 -5.02 -4.41
C HIS A 45 6.20 -6.12 -3.42
N GLU A 46 6.90 -7.16 -3.87
CA GLU A 46 7.45 -8.16 -2.98
C GLU A 46 8.44 -7.44 -2.05
N VAL A 47 7.94 -7.05 -0.87
CA VAL A 47 8.76 -6.59 0.25
C VAL A 47 9.57 -7.81 0.66
N SER A 48 10.69 -7.99 -0.03
CA SER A 48 11.70 -8.94 0.41
C SER A 48 12.06 -8.48 1.81
N LYS A 49 11.86 -9.37 2.80
CA LYS A 49 12.08 -9.13 4.23
C LYS A 49 13.45 -8.49 4.54
N SER A 50 14.36 -8.48 3.57
CA SER A 50 15.63 -7.75 3.53
C SER A 50 15.53 -6.22 3.73
N ASN A 51 14.45 -5.55 3.32
CA ASN A 51 14.35 -4.08 3.47
C ASN A 51 13.83 -3.61 4.83
N TYR A 52 13.27 -4.51 5.66
CA TYR A 52 12.79 -4.15 7.00
C TYR A 52 13.94 -3.72 7.95
N GLN A 53 15.18 -4.10 7.64
CA GLN A 53 16.36 -3.78 8.45
C GLN A 53 17.06 -2.47 8.06
N GLN A 54 16.83 -1.91 6.86
CA GLN A 54 17.53 -0.68 6.45
C GLN A 54 16.90 0.62 6.97
N HIS A 55 15.60 0.62 7.31
CA HIS A 55 14.94 1.80 7.89
C HIS A 55 15.11 1.96 9.41
N LYS A 56 15.93 1.14 10.07
CA LYS A 56 16.27 1.29 11.50
C LYS A 56 17.65 1.92 11.78
N HIS A 57 18.45 2.19 10.75
CA HIS A 57 19.77 2.80 10.88
C HIS A 57 19.95 3.96 9.89
N SER A 58 19.27 5.09 10.15
CA SER A 58 19.74 6.41 9.72
C SER A 58 19.33 7.46 10.74
#